data_AF-A0A7S3M2H1-F1
#
_entry.id   AF-A0A7S3M2H1-F1
#
_cell.length_a   1.000
_cell.length_b   1.000
_cell.length_c   1.000
_cell.angle_alpha   90.00
_cell.angle_beta   90.00
_cell.angle_gamma   90.00
#
_symmetry.space_group_name_H-M   'P 1'
#
loop_
_entity.id
_entity.type
_entity.pdbx_description
1 polymer ?
#
loop_
_entity_poly.entity_id
_entity_poly.type
_entity_poly.pdbx_seq_one_letter_code
_entity_poly.pdbx_strand_id
1 'polypeptide(L)'
;HVGNHWGTDAVARVSKPEMCKRINASVLIDDSSVYCVEASQHGLNAILFDLDGAYGWNQDCSDTSSRVRARSWPEAVRLLLALRDAQASSPAGADRSFPPSQPSS
;
A
#
# COMPACT_ATOMS: atom_id res chain seq x y z
N HIS A 1 -11.21 4.63 -13.87
CA HIS A 1 -10.84 4.44 -12.46
C HIS A 1 -12.08 4.62 -11.59
N VAL A 2 -12.74 3.53 -11.20
CA VAL A 2 -13.76 3.58 -10.13
C VAL A 2 -12.95 3.65 -8.84
N GLY A 3 -12.90 4.84 -8.23
CA GLY A 3 -12.11 5.08 -7.02
C GLY A 3 -12.56 4.18 -5.86
N ASN A 4 -11.77 4.16 -4.79
CA ASN A 4 -12.10 3.39 -3.59
C ASN A 4 -13.49 3.74 -3.02
N HIS A 5 -14.10 2.82 -2.28
CA HIS A 5 -15.42 2.99 -1.66
C HIS A 5 -15.39 3.95 -0.44
N TRP A 6 -14.27 4.62 -0.19
CA TRP A 6 -14.01 5.42 1.01
C TRP A 6 -14.30 6.91 0.78
N GLY A 7 -15.58 7.16 0.48
CA GLY A 7 -16.18 8.49 0.36
C GLY A 7 -17.68 8.34 0.15
N THR A 8 -18.47 8.92 1.04
CA THR A 8 -19.89 9.23 0.79
C THR A 8 -19.97 10.61 0.13
N ASP A 9 -21.11 11.04 -0.41
CA ASP A 9 -21.26 12.41 -0.95
C ASP A 9 -20.87 13.53 0.04
N ALA A 10 -20.81 13.20 1.35
CA ALA A 10 -20.39 14.10 2.42
C ALA A 10 -18.88 14.05 2.78
N VAL A 11 -18.13 13.07 2.28
CA VAL A 11 -16.71 12.87 2.63
C VAL A 11 -15.87 12.74 1.37
N ALA A 12 -14.94 13.67 1.17
CA ALA A 12 -14.01 13.67 0.04
C ALA A 12 -13.33 12.29 -0.11
N ARG A 13 -13.24 11.79 -1.34
CA ARG A 13 -12.57 10.51 -1.63
C ARG A 13 -11.10 10.63 -1.26
N VAL A 14 -10.68 9.89 -0.24
CA VAL A 14 -9.31 9.86 0.25
C VAL A 14 -8.58 8.70 -0.42
N SER A 15 -7.38 8.89 -0.97
CA SER A 15 -6.63 7.76 -1.56
C SER A 15 -6.24 6.71 -0.52
N LYS A 16 -5.98 5.46 -0.94
CA LYS A 16 -5.55 4.40 -0.02
C LYS A 16 -4.26 4.73 0.72
N PRO A 17 -3.22 5.29 0.08
CA PRO A 17 -2.02 5.74 0.77
C PRO A 17 -2.32 6.81 1.84
N GLU A 18 -3.16 7.79 1.52
CA GLU A 18 -3.53 8.85 2.46
C GLU A 18 -4.33 8.31 3.66
N MET A 19 -5.22 7.34 3.42
CA MET A 19 -5.91 6.63 4.51
C MET A 19 -4.93 5.90 5.42
N CYS A 20 -3.98 5.16 4.84
CA CYS A 20 -2.96 4.44 5.59
C CYS A 20 -2.12 5.39 6.44
N LYS A 21 -1.75 6.56 5.89
CA LYS A 21 -1.02 7.61 6.62
C LYS A 21 -1.81 8.12 7.83
N ARG A 22 -3.11 8.40 7.68
CA ARG A 22 -3.96 8.92 8.77
C ARG A 22 -4.07 7.98 9.96
N ILE A 23 -4.08 6.67 9.72
CA ILE A 23 -4.14 5.66 10.78
C ILE A 23 -2.75 5.16 11.20
N ASN A 24 -1.68 5.77 10.68
CA ASN A 24 -0.31 5.34 10.88
C ASN A 24 -0.08 3.84 10.56
N ALA A 25 -0.75 3.35 9.50
CA ALA A 25 -0.56 1.98 9.03
C ALA A 25 0.83 1.83 8.40
N SER A 26 1.49 0.72 8.72
CA SER A 26 2.84 0.43 8.25
C SER A 26 2.86 -0.41 6.97
N VAL A 27 1.78 -1.16 6.71
CA VAL A 27 1.65 -2.08 5.57
C VAL A 27 0.20 -2.06 5.06
N LEU A 28 0.02 -2.02 3.73
CA LEU A 28 -1.25 -2.25 3.05
C LEU A 28 -1.32 -3.69 2.52
N ILE A 29 -2.45 -4.36 2.72
CA ILE A 29 -2.78 -5.62 2.04
C ILE A 29 -3.99 -5.35 1.15
N ASP A 30 -3.86 -5.58 -0.15
CA ASP A 30 -4.92 -5.29 -1.13
C ASP A 30 -4.89 -6.34 -2.25
N ASP A 31 -6.02 -6.61 -2.89
CA ASP A 31 -6.10 -7.52 -4.03
C ASP A 31 -5.93 -6.81 -5.38
N SER A 32 -5.89 -5.48 -5.38
CA SER A 32 -5.64 -4.66 -6.57
C SER A 32 -4.18 -4.29 -6.72
N SER A 33 -3.60 -4.68 -7.85
CA SER A 33 -2.24 -4.30 -8.21
C SER A 33 -2.05 -2.78 -8.28
N VAL A 34 -3.05 -2.04 -8.78
CA VAL A 34 -3.04 -0.57 -8.89
C VAL A 34 -2.85 0.08 -7.53
N TYR A 35 -3.62 -0.35 -6.53
CA TYR A 35 -3.54 0.22 -5.18
C TYR A 35 -2.25 -0.17 -4.45
N CYS A 36 -1.73 -1.36 -4.69
CA CYS A 36 -0.42 -1.75 -4.18
C CYS A 36 0.71 -0.90 -4.79
N VAL A 37 0.67 -0.61 -6.10
CA VAL A 37 1.63 0.29 -6.75
C VAL A 37 1.55 1.70 -6.17
N GLU A 38 0.34 2.23 -6.04
CA GLU A 38 0.11 3.56 -5.48
C GLU A 38 0.69 3.65 -4.05
N ALA A 39 0.41 2.67 -3.19
CA ALA A 39 0.97 2.58 -1.84
C ALA A 39 2.51 2.58 -1.85
N SER A 40 3.11 1.73 -2.69
CA SER A 40 4.56 1.64 -2.89
C SER A 40 5.19 2.97 -3.31
N GLN A 41 4.57 3.69 -4.25
CA GLN A 41 5.05 5.02 -4.70
C GLN A 41 5.01 6.07 -3.59
N HIS A 42 4.11 5.92 -2.62
CA HIS A 42 4.02 6.77 -1.43
C HIS A 42 4.88 6.26 -0.25
N GLY A 43 5.76 5.28 -0.48
CA GLY A 43 6.68 4.76 0.52
C GLY A 43 6.01 3.90 1.60
N LEU A 44 4.81 3.37 1.30
CA LEU A 44 4.10 2.39 2.12
C LEU A 44 4.39 0.99 1.61
N ASN A 45 4.70 0.07 2.52
CA ASN A 45 4.87 -1.34 2.16
C ASN A 45 3.52 -1.91 1.71
N ALA A 46 3.50 -2.66 0.60
CA ALA A 46 2.29 -3.26 0.07
C ALA A 46 2.45 -4.77 -0.16
N ILE A 47 1.42 -5.52 0.25
CA ILE A 47 1.25 -6.94 -0.06
C ILE A 47 0.08 -7.07 -1.03
N LEU A 48 0.35 -7.58 -2.23
CA LEU A 48 -0.68 -7.93 -3.20
C LEU A 48 -1.24 -9.32 -2.86
N PHE A 49 -2.49 -9.38 -2.46
CA PHE A 49 -3.17 -10.62 -2.12
C PHE A 49 -3.82 -11.26 -3.34
N ASP A 50 -3.51 -12.53 -3.59
CA ASP A 50 -3.93 -13.27 -4.77
C ASP A 50 -4.17 -14.73 -4.41
N LEU A 51 -5.32 -15.00 -3.77
CA LEU A 51 -5.64 -16.31 -3.21
C LEU A 51 -5.50 -17.40 -4.28
N ASP A 52 -4.57 -18.32 -4.06
CA ASP A 52 -4.21 -19.41 -4.96
C ASP A 52 -3.88 -18.99 -6.41
N GLY A 53 -3.56 -17.71 -6.65
CA GLY A 53 -3.33 -17.21 -8.01
C GLY A 53 -4.61 -17.00 -8.83
N ALA A 54 -5.79 -17.03 -8.20
CA ALA A 54 -7.07 -17.06 -8.88
C ALA A 54 -7.56 -15.69 -9.37
N TYR A 55 -6.93 -14.59 -8.96
CA TYR A 55 -7.46 -13.25 -9.22
C TYR A 55 -6.96 -12.72 -10.56
N GLY A 56 -7.76 -12.89 -11.60
CA GLY A 56 -7.40 -12.44 -12.97
C GLY A 56 -7.12 -10.94 -13.09
N TRP A 57 -7.78 -10.11 -12.28
CA TRP A 57 -7.66 -8.64 -12.34
C TRP A 57 -6.32 -8.09 -11.82
N ASN A 58 -5.52 -8.90 -11.13
CA ASN A 58 -4.26 -8.44 -10.54
C ASN A 58 -3.01 -9.07 -11.16
N GLN A 59 -3.18 -9.79 -12.28
CA GLN A 59 -2.10 -10.48 -12.99
C GLN A 59 -1.34 -9.55 -13.93
N ASP A 60 -2.04 -8.59 -14.54
CA ASP A 60 -1.43 -7.57 -15.40
C ASP A 60 -0.74 -6.51 -14.53
N CYS A 61 0.49 -6.81 -14.10
CA CYS A 61 1.29 -5.82 -13.40
C CYS A 61 2.77 -5.92 -13.73
N SER A 62 3.22 -5.05 -14.63
CA SER A 62 4.60 -4.94 -15.12
C SER A 62 5.56 -4.35 -14.09
N ASP A 63 5.08 -3.47 -13.21
CA ASP A 63 5.93 -2.77 -12.25
C ASP A 63 6.02 -3.54 -10.93
N THR A 64 7.11 -4.25 -10.66
CA THR A 64 7.31 -5.10 -9.47
C THR A 64 7.98 -4.36 -8.30
N SER A 65 8.28 -3.08 -8.45
CA SER A 65 9.09 -2.36 -7.48
C SER A 65 8.37 -2.25 -6.13
N SER A 66 8.95 -2.85 -5.08
CA SER A 66 8.56 -2.77 -3.65
C SER A 66 7.28 -3.45 -3.17
N ARG A 67 6.60 -4.28 -3.99
CA ARG A 67 5.48 -5.11 -3.51
C ARG A 67 5.81 -6.60 -3.47
N VAL A 68 5.28 -7.30 -2.47
CA VAL A 68 5.34 -8.76 -2.37
C VAL A 68 3.95 -9.34 -2.65
N ARG A 69 3.88 -10.54 -3.25
CA ARG A 69 2.60 -11.20 -3.54
C ARG A 69 2.38 -12.32 -2.52
N ALA A 70 1.19 -12.37 -1.93
CA ALA A 70 0.75 -13.44 -1.05
C ALA A 70 -0.36 -14.25 -1.74
N ARG A 71 -0.22 -15.58 -1.80
CA ARG A 71 -1.22 -16.49 -2.38
C ARG A 71 -2.10 -17.18 -1.35
N SER A 72 -1.87 -16.91 -0.07
CA SER A 72 -2.68 -17.45 1.02
C SER A 72 -2.62 -16.53 2.24
N TRP A 73 -3.60 -16.63 3.13
CA TRP A 73 -3.59 -15.88 4.39
C TRP A 73 -2.37 -16.19 5.27
N PRO A 74 -1.94 -17.45 5.45
CA PRO A 74 -0.71 -17.74 6.19
C PRO A 74 0.52 -17.05 5.58
N GLU A 75 0.62 -17.01 4.25
CA GLU A 75 1.70 -16.30 3.58
C GLU A 75 1.63 -14.79 3.78
N ALA A 76 0.43 -14.19 3.69
CA ALA A 76 0.23 -12.77 3.96
C ALA A 76 0.68 -12.39 5.38
N VAL A 77 0.34 -13.22 6.38
CA VAL A 77 0.79 -13.01 7.76
C VAL A 77 2.31 -13.11 7.90
N ARG A 78 2.94 -14.12 7.27
CA ARG A 78 4.41 -14.23 7.28
C ARG A 78 5.10 -13.01 6.68
N LEU A 79 4.60 -12.53 5.53
CA LEU A 79 5.13 -11.36 4.85
C LEU A 79 4.93 -10.08 5.69
N LEU A 80 3.76 -9.94 6.33
CA LEU A 80 3.47 -8.83 7.22
C LEU A 80 4.48 -8.77 8.39
N LEU A 81 4.75 -9.91 9.03
CA LEU A 81 5.71 -10.00 10.12
C LEU A 81 7.14 -9.67 9.65
N ALA A 82 7.55 -10.18 8.50
CA ALA A 82 8.86 -9.88 7.93
C ALA A 82 9.04 -8.38 7.61
N LEU A 83 8.01 -7.74 7.05
CA LEU A 83 8.02 -6.30 6.75
C LEU A 83 8.08 -5.45 8.03
N ARG A 84 7.34 -5.85 9.07
CA ARG A 84 7.42 -5.21 10.40
C ARG A 84 8.84 -5.28 10.97
N ASP A 85 9.46 -6.46 10.93
CA ASP A 85 10.77 -6.69 11.53
C ASP A 85 11.88 -5.95 10.76
N ALA A 86 11.76 -5.87 9.42
CA ALA A 86 12.64 -5.06 8.58
C ALA A 86 12.54 -3.55 8.89
N GLN A 87 11.33 -3.06 9.20
CA GLN A 87 11.14 -1.67 9.63
C GLN A 87 11.72 -1.38 11.02
N ALA A 88 11.61 -2.34 11.95
CA ALA A 88 12.20 -2.22 13.29
C ALA A 88 13.74 -2.25 13.29
N SER A 89 14.34 -2.85 12.26
CA SER A 89 15.79 -2.99 12.11
C SER A 89 16.45 -1.83 11.36
N SER A 90 15.66 -0.93 10.76
CA SER A 90 16.18 0.32 10.21
C SER A 90 16.45 1.31 11.35
N PRO A 91 17.64 1.96 11.43
CA PRO A 91 17.90 2.93 12.48
C PRO A 91 16.88 4.07 12.34
N ALA A 92 16.04 4.22 13.37
CA ALA A 92 14.98 5.22 13.40
C ALA A 92 15.56 6.63 13.23
N GLY A 93 14.90 7.46 12.39
CA GLY A 93 15.01 8.91 12.53
C GLY A 93 15.39 9.75 11.31
N ALA A 94 15.27 9.26 10.07
CA ALA A 94 15.16 10.20 8.96
C ALA A 94 13.77 10.84 9.01
N ASP A 95 13.70 12.00 9.67
CA ASP A 95 12.62 12.97 9.59
C ASP A 95 12.03 12.98 8.17
N ARG A 96 10.86 12.35 8.00
CA ARG A 96 10.10 12.35 6.75
C ARG A 96 9.27 13.64 6.62
N SER A 97 9.85 14.77 7.02
CA SER A 97 9.34 16.10 6.65
C SER A 97 9.42 16.21 5.13
N PHE A 98 8.31 15.88 4.47
CA PHE A 98 8.14 16.13 3.06
C PHE A 98 8.01 17.64 2.82
N PRO A 99 8.57 18.16 1.71
CA PRO A 99 8.50 19.57 1.39
C PRO A 99 7.04 20.01 1.23
N PRO A 100 6.68 21.24 1.65
CA PRO A 100 5.35 21.76 1.40
C PRO A 100 5.07 21.77 -0.10
N SER A 101 3.93 21.21 -0.47
CA SER A 101 3.37 21.26 -1.82
C SER A 101 3.37 22.71 -2.31
N GLN A 102 4.12 22.98 -3.38
CA GLN A 102 4.11 24.30 -4.01
C GLN A 102 2.73 24.58 -4.61
N PRO A 103 2.16 25.79 -4.44
CA PRO A 103 0.94 26.17 -5.10
C PRO A 103 1.19 26.39 -6.60
N SER A 104 0.32 25.81 -7.41
CA SER A 104 0.25 26.03 -8.86
C SER A 104 -0.03 27.50 -9.16
N SER A 105 0.75 28.09 -10.08
CA SER A 105 0.43 29.36 -10.75
C SER A 105 -0.35 29.13 -12.04
#